data_AF-A0A6L5X864-F1
#
_entry.id   AF-A0A6L5X864-F1
#
_cell.length_a   1.000
_cell.length_b   1.000
_cell.length_c   1.000
_cell.angle_alpha   90.00
_cell.angle_beta   90.00
_cell.angle_gamma   90.00
#
_symmetry.space_group_name_H-M   'P 1'
#
loop_
_entity.id
_entity.type
_entity.pdbx_description
1 polymer ?
#
loop_
_entity_poly.entity_id
_entity_poly.type
_entity_poly.pdbx_seq_one_letter_code
_entity_poly.pdbx_strand_id
1 'polypeptide(L)' 'MDEVRRLEEMAKAAAALGDKQALHDGAEALRRMVVPPGEYTGYCPNCRERVTMTARYCRRCGQRLPEHNWDE' A
#
# COMPACT_ATOMS: atom_id res chain seq x y z
N MET A 1 -19.98 -22.70 -37.44
CA MET A 1 -20.61 -21.65 -36.60
C MET A 1 -20.69 -22.07 -35.14
N ASP A 2 -21.24 -23.25 -34.81
CA ASP A 2 -21.33 -23.71 -33.41
C ASP A 2 -20.00 -23.97 -32.71
N GLU A 3 -19.00 -24.46 -33.43
CA GLU A 3 -17.68 -24.75 -32.87
C GLU A 3 -16.90 -23.48 -32.53
N VAL A 4 -16.99 -22.47 -33.41
CA VAL A 4 -16.44 -21.13 -33.17
C VAL A 4 -17.06 -20.52 -31.93
N ARG A 5 -18.40 -20.59 -31.80
CA ARG A 5 -19.11 -20.11 -30.60
C ARG A 5 -18.60 -20.80 -29.33
N ARG A 6 -18.43 -22.11 -29.34
CA ARG A 6 -17.88 -22.85 -28.18
C ARG A 6 -16.47 -22.42 -27.83
N LEU A 7 -15.61 -22.22 -28.83
CA LEU A 7 -14.25 -21.74 -28.61
C LEU A 7 -14.23 -20.32 -28.02
N GLU A 8 -15.11 -19.44 -28.49
CA GLU A 8 -15.28 -18.10 -27.94
C GLU A 8 -15.78 -18.12 -26.49
N GLU A 9 -16.71 -19.01 -26.15
CA GLU A 9 -17.19 -19.16 -24.77
C GLU A 9 -16.11 -19.72 -23.84
N MET A 10 -15.32 -20.69 -24.31
CA MET A 10 -14.18 -21.21 -23.56
C MET A 10 -13.09 -20.16 -23.34
N ALA A 11 -12.83 -19.30 -24.34
CA ALA A 11 -11.88 -18.19 -24.21
C ALA A 11 -12.35 -17.14 -23.19
N LYS A 12 -13.65 -16.80 -23.18
CA LYS A 12 -14.24 -15.90 -22.17
C LYS A 12 -14.14 -16.48 -20.76
N ALA A 13 -14.38 -17.77 -20.59
CA ALA A 13 -14.22 -18.45 -19.30
C ALA A 13 -12.76 -18.44 -18.82
N ALA A 14 -11.80 -18.66 -19.72
CA ALA A 14 -10.38 -18.58 -19.39
C ALA A 14 -9.92 -17.16 -18.99
N ALA A 15 -10.47 -16.13 -19.64
CA ALA A 15 -10.19 -14.74 -19.28
C ALA A 15 -10.66 -14.39 -17.85
N ALA A 16 -11.78 -14.96 -17.40
CA ALA A 16 -12.27 -14.78 -16.03
C ALA A 16 -11.37 -15.46 -14.98
N LEU A 17 -10.71 -16.57 -15.33
CA LEU A 17 -9.74 -17.24 -14.46
C LEU A 17 -8.40 -16.49 -14.36
N GLY A 18 -8.10 -15.64 -15.36
CA GLY A 18 -6.88 -14.85 -15.44
C GLY A 18 -7.07 -13.37 -15.12
N ASP A 19 -8.08 -13.01 -14.33
CA ASP A 19 -8.40 -11.62 -14.02
C ASP A 19 -7.33 -10.98 -13.11
N LYS A 20 -6.29 -10.45 -13.76
CA LYS A 20 -5.19 -9.71 -13.13
C LYS A 20 -5.69 -8.51 -12.33
N GLN A 21 -6.84 -7.94 -12.72
CA GLN A 21 -7.45 -6.82 -12.01
C GLN A 21 -7.91 -7.27 -10.63
N ALA A 22 -8.62 -8.40 -10.55
CA ALA A 22 -9.06 -8.97 -9.28
C ALA A 22 -7.88 -9.31 -8.34
N LEU A 23 -6.78 -9.83 -8.89
CA LEU A 23 -5.55 -10.10 -8.11
C LEU A 23 -4.89 -8.82 -7.59
N HIS A 24 -4.77 -7.79 -8.43
CA HIS A 24 -4.22 -6.49 -8.02
C HIS A 24 -5.09 -5.84 -6.93
N ASP A 25 -6.41 -5.85 -7.11
CA ASP A 25 -7.36 -5.24 -6.17
C ASP A 25 -7.36 -5.98 -4.83
N GLY A 26 -7.24 -7.31 -4.84
CA GLY A 26 -7.04 -8.11 -3.63
C GLY A 26 -5.73 -7.79 -2.92
N ALA A 27 -4.63 -7.62 -3.65
CA ALA A 27 -3.33 -7.24 -3.08
C ALA A 27 -3.36 -5.85 -2.44
N GLU A 28 -4.02 -4.88 -3.07
CA GLU A 28 -4.20 -3.53 -2.51
C GLU A 28 -5.13 -3.54 -1.29
N ALA A 29 -6.19 -4.36 -1.30
CA ALA A 29 -7.06 -4.53 -0.13
C ALA A 29 -6.29 -5.11 1.07
N LEU A 30 -5.44 -6.13 0.85
CA LEU A 30 -4.56 -6.68 1.88
C LEU A 30 -3.53 -5.66 2.38
N ARG A 31 -2.93 -4.88 1.47
CA ARG A 31 -2.02 -3.77 1.81
C ARG A 31 -2.69 -2.71 2.66
N ARG A 32 -4.00 -2.46 2.50
CA ARG A 32 -4.76 -1.54 3.36
C ARG A 32 -5.10 -2.12 4.73
N MET A 33 -5.21 -3.44 4.85
CA MET A 33 -5.44 -4.11 6.14
C MET A 33 -4.15 -4.23 6.97
N VAL A 34 -2.99 -4.35 6.32
CA VAL A 34 -1.69 -4.39 6.99
C VAL A 34 -1.05 -3.01 6.88
N VAL A 35 -1.29 -2.18 7.91
CA VAL A 35 -0.59 -0.94 8.28
C VAL A 35 0.37 -0.36 7.24
N PRO A 36 0.12 0.83 6.69
CA PRO A 36 1.04 1.44 5.72
C PRO A 36 2.42 1.67 6.35
N PRO A 37 3.53 1.46 5.61
CA PRO A 37 4.83 1.96 6.04
C PRO A 37 4.74 3.49 6.10
N GLY A 38 4.68 4.01 7.33
CA GLY A 38 4.44 5.43 7.59
C GLY A 38 3.18 5.75 8.37
N GLU A 39 2.64 4.81 9.14
CA GLU A 39 1.78 5.21 10.26
C GLU A 39 2.55 6.20 11.13
N TYR A 40 2.08 7.44 11.12
CA TYR A 40 2.71 8.57 11.76
C TYR A 40 2.53 8.43 13.27
N THR A 41 3.62 8.47 14.00
CA THR A 41 3.62 8.17 15.44
C THR A 41 4.20 9.30 16.27
N GLY A 42 4.37 10.48 15.67
CA GLY A 42 4.90 11.61 16.38
C GLY A 42 4.95 12.90 15.56
N TYR A 43 5.34 13.96 16.26
CA TYR A 43 5.59 15.27 15.68
C TYR A 43 7.06 15.62 15.84
N CYS A 44 7.65 16.23 14.81
CA CYS A 44 8.99 16.77 14.91
C CYS A 44 9.05 17.82 16.04
N PRO A 45 10.00 17.71 16.99
CA PRO A 45 10.04 18.60 18.16
C PRO A 45 10.47 20.03 17.78
N ASN A 46 11.18 20.18 16.66
CA ASN A 46 11.65 21.47 16.18
C ASN A 46 10.56 22.23 15.40
N CYS A 47 9.78 21.53 14.59
CA CYS A 47 8.94 22.17 13.57
C CYS A 47 7.49 21.68 13.54
N ARG A 48 7.14 20.70 14.39
CA ARG A 48 5.79 20.12 14.54
C ARG A 48 5.20 19.49 13.27
N GLU A 49 6.04 19.16 12.30
CA GLU A 49 5.63 18.34 11.15
C GLU A 49 5.36 16.91 11.61
N ARG A 50 4.38 16.23 10.98
CA ARG A 50 4.14 14.81 11.22
C ARG A 50 5.33 13.97 10.74
N VAL A 51 5.80 13.05 11.57
CA VAL A 51 6.91 12.14 11.27
C VAL A 51 6.52 10.69 11.50
N THR A 52 7.18 9.78 10.79
CA THR A 52 6.97 8.32 10.92
C THR A 52 7.90 7.76 12.01
N MET A 53 7.55 6.68 12.73
CA MET A 53 8.45 6.05 13.74
C MET A 53 9.83 5.77 13.17
N THR A 54 9.89 5.41 11.89
CA THR A 54 11.11 4.97 11.20
C THR A 54 11.95 6.14 10.69
N ALA A 55 11.45 7.37 10.73
CA ALA A 55 12.16 8.52 10.21
C ALA A 55 13.32 8.90 11.14
N ARG A 56 14.55 8.88 10.62
CA ARG A 56 15.75 9.38 11.32
C ARG A 56 15.93 10.89 11.23
N TYR A 57 15.29 11.53 10.25
CA TYR A 57 15.36 12.97 9.99
C TYR A 57 14.00 13.52 9.60
N CYS A 58 13.71 14.74 10.01
CA CYS A 58 12.49 15.45 9.61
C CYS A 58 12.58 15.86 8.15
N ARG A 59 11.62 15.39 7.34
CA ARG A 59 11.48 15.76 5.92
C ARG A 59 11.25 17.26 5.66
N ARG A 60 10.81 18.01 6.68
CA ARG A 60 10.46 19.44 6.52
C ARG A 60 11.58 20.37 6.96
N CYS A 61 12.24 20.10 8.08
CA CYS A 61 13.28 21.00 8.62
C CYS A 61 14.68 20.37 8.69
N GLY A 62 14.84 19.08 8.36
CA GLY A 62 16.13 18.39 8.40
C GLY A 62 16.60 17.97 9.80
N GLN A 63 15.86 18.31 10.86
CA GLN A 63 16.21 17.93 12.24
C GLN A 63 16.34 16.41 12.39
N ARG A 64 17.43 15.95 13.02
CA ARG A 64 17.59 14.54 13.40
C ARG A 64 16.58 14.16 14.47
N LEU A 65 15.86 13.07 14.23
CA LEU A 65 14.78 12.56 15.06
C LEU A 65 15.35 11.47 16.01
N PRO A 66 15.03 11.49 17.32
CA PRO A 66 15.39 10.40 18.22
C PRO A 66 14.78 9.08 17.78
N GLU A 67 15.53 8.00 17.90
CA GLU A 67 15.14 6.68 17.40
C GLU A 67 14.05 6.00 18.24
N HIS A 68 13.87 6.40 19.50
CA HIS A 68 12.90 5.82 20.44
C HIS A 68 12.91 6.58 21.78
N ASN A 69 12.10 7.64 21.91
CA ASN A 69 11.58 8.17 23.19
C ASN A 69 10.70 9.39 22.83
N TRP A 70 9.52 9.12 22.28
CA TRP A 70 8.62 10.16 21.77
C TRP A 70 7.56 10.63 22.78
N ASP A 71 7.62 10.13 24.01
CA ASP A 71 6.77 10.52 25.12
C ASP A 71 7.59 10.47 26.43
N GLU A 72 7.80 11.64 27.02
CA GLU A 72 8.05 11.85 28.46
C GLU A 72 7.14 13.01 28.92
#